data_AF-A0A4U6U0X8-F1
#
_entry.id   AF-A0A4U6U0X8-F1
#
_cell.length_a   1.000
_cell.length_b   1.000
_cell.length_c   1.000
_cell.angle_alpha   90.00
_cell.angle_beta   90.00
_cell.angle_gamma   90.00
#
_symmetry.space_group_name_H-M   'P 1'
#
loop_
_entity.id
_entity.type
_entity.pdbx_description
1 polymer ?
#
loop_
_entity_poly.entity_id
_entity_poly.type
_entity_poly.pdbx_seq_one_letter_code
_entity_poly.pdbx_strand_id
1 'polypeptide(L)'
;MIPYDTAAEAEAALGRALSSAEAAWFRYSAGMPDCWLLWHNTLIIFLLQTLAPLPLVLLERLAPSFAMQDRAGVFSLVVVSFQLLSYPVVKMAGILMGLPLPSAGEIAVQLLVYTLVEDYLSYWIHRLLHTDWGYKKIHHEMKAKLATSSNTEKGGNDGSSSAKLD
;
A
#
# COMPACT_ATOMS: atom_id res chain seq x y z
N MET A 1 11.21 7.86 -13.89
CA MET A 1 11.60 7.75 -15.31
C MET A 1 13.09 7.65 -15.44
N ILE A 2 13.57 6.71 -16.27
CA ILE A 2 14.95 6.74 -16.74
C ILE A 2 15.05 7.88 -17.75
N PRO A 3 15.90 8.90 -17.54
CA PRO A 3 15.96 10.08 -18.39
C PRO A 3 16.89 9.90 -19.61
N TYR A 4 17.31 8.67 -19.91
CA TYR A 4 18.30 8.37 -20.94
C TYR A 4 17.66 7.55 -22.07
N ASP A 5 17.96 7.93 -23.31
CA ASP A 5 17.41 7.26 -24.50
C ASP A 5 18.20 5.99 -24.85
N THR A 6 19.46 5.91 -24.44
CA THR A 6 20.32 4.76 -24.73
C THR A 6 21.16 4.32 -23.52
N ALA A 7 21.56 3.04 -23.52
CA ALA A 7 22.47 2.53 -22.49
C ALA A 7 23.83 3.25 -22.51
N ALA A 8 24.33 3.63 -23.69
CA ALA A 8 25.59 4.36 -23.81
C ALA A 8 25.52 5.76 -23.18
N GLU A 9 24.39 6.45 -23.32
CA GLU A 9 24.14 7.73 -22.65
C GLU A 9 24.06 7.56 -21.13
N ALA A 10 23.38 6.51 -20.66
CA ALA A 10 23.32 6.18 -19.24
C ALA A 10 24.72 5.88 -18.65
N GLU A 11 25.56 5.14 -19.37
CA GLU A 11 26.94 4.84 -18.96
C GLU A 11 27.82 6.08 -18.95
N ALA A 12 27.67 6.95 -19.95
CA ALA A 12 28.37 8.23 -20.02
C ALA A 12 27.98 9.16 -18.86
N ALA A 13 26.69 9.23 -18.51
CA ALA A 13 26.20 10.01 -17.38
C ALA A 13 26.66 9.45 -16.02
N LEU A 14 26.75 8.12 -15.89
CA LEU A 14 27.22 7.44 -14.68
C LEU A 14 28.75 7.44 -14.54
N GLY A 15 29.50 7.69 -15.62
CA GLY A 15 30.96 7.59 -15.64
C GLY A 15 31.49 6.15 -15.45
N ARG A 16 30.62 5.15 -15.60
CA ARG A 16 30.94 3.71 -15.48
C ARG A 16 29.98 2.87 -16.32
N ALA A 17 30.40 1.65 -16.65
CA ALA A 17 29.54 0.67 -17.29
C ALA A 17 28.35 0.29 -16.39
N LEU A 18 27.21 -0.06 -17.01
CA LEU A 18 26.06 -0.59 -16.29
C LEU A 18 26.37 -1.99 -15.76
N SER A 19 25.99 -2.26 -14.51
CA SER A 19 25.97 -3.62 -14.00
C SER A 19 24.90 -4.45 -14.74
N SER A 20 25.00 -5.78 -14.66
CA SER A 20 24.02 -6.67 -15.31
C SER A 20 22.58 -6.41 -14.84
N ALA A 21 22.40 -6.07 -13.57
CA ALA A 21 21.09 -5.73 -13.00
C ALA A 21 20.57 -4.39 -13.54
N GLU A 22 21.44 -3.38 -13.64
CA GLU A 22 21.12 -2.07 -14.19
C GLU A 22 20.79 -2.15 -15.68
N ALA A 23 21.55 -2.92 -16.46
CA ALA A 23 21.28 -3.15 -17.88
C ALA A 23 19.96 -3.90 -18.10
N ALA A 24 19.65 -4.91 -17.27
CA ALA A 24 18.38 -5.61 -17.32
C ALA A 24 17.21 -4.69 -16.96
N TRP A 25 17.35 -3.88 -15.90
CA TRP A 25 16.35 -2.89 -15.50
C TRP A 25 16.13 -1.82 -16.58
N PHE A 26 17.21 -1.30 -17.17
CA PHE A 26 17.16 -0.33 -18.26
C PHE A 26 16.40 -0.88 -19.45
N ARG A 27 16.73 -2.10 -19.90
CA ARG A 27 16.04 -2.75 -21.03
C ARG A 27 14.56 -3.00 -20.78
N TYR A 28 14.21 -3.37 -19.55
CA TYR A 28 12.83 -3.61 -19.16
C TYR A 28 12.02 -2.31 -19.09
N SER A 29 12.58 -1.27 -18.47
CA SER A 29 11.86 -0.03 -18.17
C SER A 29 11.87 1.01 -19.29
N ALA A 30 12.87 1.03 -20.16
CA ALA A 30 12.98 2.01 -21.25
C ALA A 30 11.81 1.98 -22.24
N GLY A 31 11.16 0.83 -22.43
CA GLY A 31 10.00 0.69 -23.31
C GLY A 31 8.64 0.81 -22.62
N MET A 32 8.61 1.03 -21.30
CA MET A 32 7.38 0.97 -20.52
C MET A 32 6.85 2.36 -20.15
N PRO A 33 5.52 2.58 -20.24
CA PRO A 33 4.90 3.77 -19.70
C PRO A 33 5.14 3.87 -18.19
N ASP A 34 5.33 5.09 -17.71
CA ASP A 34 5.61 5.38 -16.30
C ASP A 34 4.59 4.81 -15.32
N CYS A 35 3.31 4.90 -15.69
CA CYS A 35 2.22 4.37 -14.89
C CYS A 35 2.34 2.85 -14.71
N TRP A 36 2.90 2.15 -15.69
CA TRP A 36 3.06 0.70 -15.68
C TRP A 36 4.16 0.26 -14.72
N LEU A 37 5.29 0.97 -14.70
CA LEU A 37 6.37 0.74 -13.74
C LEU A 37 5.91 1.01 -12.31
N LEU A 38 5.09 2.04 -12.11
CA LEU A 38 4.48 2.31 -10.81
C LEU A 38 3.51 1.20 -10.38
N TRP A 39 2.71 0.66 -11.31
CA TRP A 39 1.84 -0.48 -11.01
C TRP A 39 2.63 -1.71 -10.58
N HIS A 40 3.77 -2.00 -11.23
CA HIS A 40 4.67 -3.08 -10.81
C HIS A 40 5.21 -2.84 -9.40
N ASN A 41 5.71 -1.63 -9.12
CA ASN A 41 6.22 -1.26 -7.80
C ASN A 41 5.12 -1.40 -6.72
N THR A 42 3.91 -0.93 -7.04
CA THR A 42 2.73 -1.04 -6.17
C THR A 42 2.38 -2.49 -5.87
N LEU A 43 2.39 -3.37 -6.88
CA LEU A 43 2.14 -4.80 -6.69
C LEU A 43 3.23 -5.47 -5.85
N ILE A 44 4.50 -5.15 -6.09
CA ILE A 44 5.63 -5.69 -5.31
C ILE A 44 5.50 -5.29 -3.83
N ILE A 45 5.26 -4.00 -3.56
CA ILE A 45 5.08 -3.49 -2.19
C ILE A 45 3.86 -4.13 -1.53
N PHE A 46 2.73 -4.22 -2.26
CA PHE A 46 1.52 -4.87 -1.75
C PHE A 46 1.77 -6.33 -1.37
N LEU A 47 2.47 -7.09 -2.21
CA LEU A 47 2.84 -8.48 -1.92
C LEU A 47 3.78 -8.57 -0.71
N LEU A 48 4.80 -7.72 -0.63
CA LEU A 48 5.72 -7.66 0.51
C LEU A 48 4.98 -7.36 1.81
N GLN A 49 4.08 -6.36 1.81
CA GLN A 49 3.28 -6.02 2.98
C GLN A 49 2.20 -7.04 3.32
N THR A 50 1.73 -7.83 2.35
CA THR A 50 0.83 -8.97 2.62
C THR A 50 1.59 -10.13 3.23
N LEU A 51 2.82 -10.40 2.76
CA LEU A 51 3.67 -11.49 3.23
C LEU A 51 4.32 -11.21 4.58
N ALA A 52 4.74 -9.96 4.85
CA ALA A 52 5.40 -9.55 6.08
C ALA A 52 4.65 -9.90 7.38
N PRO A 53 3.31 -9.74 7.50
CA PRO A 53 2.57 -10.13 8.68
C PRO A 53 2.22 -11.62 8.75
N LEU A 54 2.34 -12.40 7.65
CA LEU A 54 1.97 -13.82 7.66
C LEU A 54 2.77 -14.65 8.68
N PRO A 55 4.10 -14.49 8.84
CA PRO A 55 4.84 -15.14 9.91
C PRO A 55 4.31 -14.82 11.30
N LEU A 56 3.87 -13.58 11.55
CA LEU A 56 3.30 -13.16 12.83
C LEU A 56 1.92 -13.77 13.07
N VAL A 57 1.06 -13.80 12.05
CA VAL A 57 -0.26 -14.44 12.13
C VAL A 57 -0.13 -15.96 12.34
N LEU A 58 0.86 -16.59 11.69
CA LEU A 58 1.16 -18.00 11.93
C LEU A 58 1.70 -18.24 13.34
N LEU A 59 2.53 -17.33 13.86
CA LEU A 59 3.03 -17.39 15.24
C LEU A 59 1.91 -17.20 16.27
N GLU A 60 0.96 -16.29 16.03
CA GLU A 60 -0.23 -16.08 16.86
C GLU A 60 -1.09 -17.36 16.91
N ARG A 61 -1.23 -18.09 15.80
CA ARG A 61 -1.91 -19.38 15.76
C ARG A 61 -1.21 -20.45 16.61
N LEU A 62 0.09 -20.32 16.81
CA LEU A 62 0.90 -21.21 17.65
C LEU A 62 1.00 -20.71 19.10
N ALA A 63 0.80 -19.41 19.35
CA ALA A 63 0.89 -18.74 20.65
C ALA A 63 -0.17 -17.63 20.77
N PRO A 64 -1.36 -17.91 21.34
CA PRO A 64 -2.52 -17.02 21.34
C PRO A 64 -2.40 -15.77 22.23
N SER A 65 -1.23 -15.50 22.82
CA SER A 65 -0.99 -14.31 23.64
C SER A 65 -0.76 -13.03 22.83
N PHE A 66 -0.67 -13.11 21.50
CA PHE A 66 -0.39 -12.00 20.59
C PHE A 66 -1.63 -11.62 19.75
N ALA A 67 -2.69 -11.10 20.38
CA ALA A 67 -3.92 -10.74 19.65
C ALA A 67 -3.74 -9.49 18.74
N MET A 68 -3.62 -9.67 17.41
CA MET A 68 -3.51 -8.57 16.43
C MET A 68 -4.66 -8.49 15.41
N GLN A 69 -5.61 -9.44 15.48
CA GLN A 69 -6.51 -9.78 14.36
C GLN A 69 -7.49 -8.67 13.94
N ASP A 70 -7.83 -7.72 14.82
CA ASP A 70 -8.81 -6.66 14.52
C ASP A 70 -8.21 -5.45 13.76
N ARG A 71 -6.88 -5.42 13.58
CA ARG A 71 -6.15 -4.25 13.07
C ARG A 71 -5.80 -4.32 11.56
N ALA A 72 -5.90 -5.50 10.94
CA ALA A 72 -5.43 -5.75 9.58
C ALA A 72 -6.29 -5.12 8.46
N GLY A 73 -7.61 -5.03 8.65
CA GLY A 73 -8.53 -4.52 7.62
C GLY A 73 -8.41 -3.01 7.39
N VAL A 74 -8.36 -2.23 8.48
CA VAL A 74 -8.16 -0.77 8.43
C VAL A 74 -6.75 -0.43 7.94
N PHE A 75 -5.74 -1.19 8.36
CA PHE A 75 -4.36 -1.06 7.91
C PHE A 75 -4.26 -1.21 6.38
N SER A 76 -4.90 -2.24 5.81
CA SER A 76 -4.89 -2.48 4.36
C SER A 76 -5.55 -1.34 3.56
N LEU A 77 -6.64 -0.76 4.07
CA LEU A 77 -7.33 0.36 3.40
C LEU A 77 -6.45 1.63 3.37
N VAL A 78 -5.77 1.93 4.48
CA VAL A 78 -4.90 3.10 4.60
C VAL A 78 -3.67 2.94 3.70
N VAL A 79 -3.01 1.79 3.76
CA VAL A 79 -1.84 1.47 2.91
C VAL A 79 -2.19 1.57 1.43
N VAL A 80 -3.28 0.93 0.99
CA VAL A 80 -3.70 0.96 -0.43
C VAL A 80 -4.02 2.38 -0.88
N SER A 81 -4.67 3.19 -0.03
CA SER A 81 -4.96 4.59 -0.34
C SER A 81 -3.69 5.43 -0.46
N PHE A 82 -2.72 5.20 0.43
CA PHE A 82 -1.41 5.87 0.41
C PHE A 82 -0.62 5.50 -0.86
N GLN A 83 -0.72 4.24 -1.27
CA GLN A 83 -0.05 3.73 -2.47
C GLN A 83 -0.61 4.35 -3.76
N LEU A 84 -1.92 4.63 -3.82
CA LEU A 84 -2.53 5.34 -4.95
C LEU A 84 -2.17 6.83 -4.99
N LEU A 85 -2.05 7.48 -3.82
CA LEU A 85 -1.60 8.88 -3.72
C LEU A 85 -0.08 9.05 -3.95
N SER A 86 0.69 7.97 -3.89
CA SER A 86 2.15 8.03 -4.02
C SER A 86 2.59 8.58 -5.38
N TYR A 87 1.87 8.32 -6.48
CA TYR A 87 2.30 8.74 -7.82
C TYR A 87 2.60 10.24 -7.98
N PRO A 88 1.64 11.16 -7.72
CA PRO A 88 1.90 12.58 -7.84
C PRO A 88 3.00 13.04 -6.88
N VAL A 89 3.06 12.47 -5.68
CA VAL A 89 4.07 12.82 -4.67
C VAL A 89 5.47 12.43 -5.13
N VAL A 90 5.66 11.19 -5.59
CA VAL A 90 6.95 10.65 -6.07
C VAL A 90 7.39 11.40 -7.33
N LYS A 91 6.44 11.74 -8.21
CA LYS A 91 6.69 12.54 -9.43
C LYS A 91 7.08 13.99 -9.09
N MET A 92 6.41 14.63 -8.14
CA MET A 92 6.72 15.99 -7.68
C MET A 92 8.03 16.06 -6.89
N ALA A 93 8.34 15.02 -6.10
CA ALA A 93 9.57 14.91 -5.34
C ALA A 93 10.79 14.57 -6.21
N GLY A 94 10.59 14.28 -7.50
CA GLY A 94 11.67 13.93 -8.42
C GLY A 94 12.41 12.65 -8.01
N ILE A 95 11.77 11.75 -7.27
CA ILE A 95 12.38 10.50 -6.83
C ILE A 95 12.58 9.64 -8.09
N LEU A 96 13.83 9.58 -8.54
CA LEU A 96 14.21 8.86 -9.74
C LEU A 96 14.16 7.36 -9.47
N MET A 97 13.16 6.67 -10.04
CA MET A 97 13.19 5.21 -10.28
C MET A 97 14.22 4.83 -11.36
N GLY A 98 15.30 5.60 -11.45
CA GLY A 98 16.30 5.55 -12.51
C GLY A 98 17.61 4.96 -12.01
N LEU A 99 18.62 5.07 -12.85
CA LEU A 99 19.97 4.64 -12.52
C LEU A 99 20.71 5.71 -11.70
N PRO A 100 21.66 5.32 -10.82
CA PRO A 100 22.09 3.96 -10.53
C PRO A 100 21.11 3.21 -9.62
N LEU A 101 21.06 1.87 -9.73
CA LEU A 101 20.24 1.07 -8.82
C LEU A 101 20.84 1.11 -7.40
N PRO A 102 20.01 1.22 -6.35
CA PRO A 102 20.49 1.18 -4.98
C PRO A 102 21.13 -0.19 -4.69
N SER A 103 22.21 -0.17 -3.93
CA SER A 103 22.84 -1.38 -3.39
C SER A 103 21.92 -2.10 -2.40
N ALA A 104 22.17 -3.38 -2.15
CA ALA A 104 21.38 -4.15 -1.18
C ALA A 104 21.40 -3.52 0.23
N GLY A 105 22.52 -2.90 0.63
CA GLY A 105 22.62 -2.18 1.89
C GLY A 105 21.77 -0.91 1.92
N GLU A 106 21.75 -0.14 0.84
CA GLU A 106 20.86 1.01 0.71
C GLU A 106 19.39 0.60 0.71
N ILE A 107 19.03 -0.49 0.02
CA ILE A 107 17.67 -1.06 0.05
C ILE A 107 17.29 -1.42 1.50
N ALA A 108 18.18 -2.08 2.24
CA ALA A 108 17.90 -2.45 3.63
C ALA A 108 17.71 -1.23 4.54
N VAL A 109 18.56 -0.21 4.41
CA VAL A 109 18.44 1.05 5.17
C VAL A 109 17.17 1.82 4.77
N GLN A 110 16.85 1.89 3.48
CA GLN A 110 15.62 2.52 2.99
C GLN A 110 14.39 1.81 3.55
N LEU A 111 14.35 0.48 3.50
CA LEU A 111 13.27 -0.29 4.10
C LEU A 111 13.12 0.01 5.59
N LEU A 112 14.23 0.03 6.34
CA LEU A 112 14.21 0.36 7.77
C LEU A 112 13.70 1.77 8.03
N VAL A 113 14.27 2.78 7.37
CA VAL A 113 13.89 4.19 7.55
C VAL A 113 12.44 4.42 7.14
N TYR A 114 12.01 3.89 5.99
CA TYR A 114 10.62 4.02 5.56
C TYR A 114 9.65 3.31 6.49
N THR A 115 10.02 2.15 7.05
CA THR A 115 9.20 1.49 8.08
C THR A 115 9.04 2.38 9.32
N LEU A 116 10.11 3.01 9.79
CA LEU A 116 10.05 3.92 10.94
C LEU A 116 9.22 5.18 10.67
N VAL A 117 9.37 5.76 9.48
CA VAL A 117 8.58 6.92 9.04
C VAL A 117 7.11 6.54 8.90
N GLU A 118 6.82 5.37 8.32
CA GLU A 118 5.46 4.84 8.19
C GLU A 118 4.81 4.64 9.55
N ASP A 119 5.51 4.07 10.52
CA ASP A 119 5.01 3.88 11.90
C ASP A 119 4.71 5.23 12.58
N TYR A 120 5.64 6.17 12.48
CA TYR A 120 5.47 7.51 13.05
C TYR A 120 4.30 8.26 12.40
N LEU A 121 4.21 8.31 11.08
CA LEU A 121 3.13 8.96 10.36
C LEU A 121 1.79 8.28 10.64
N SER A 122 1.75 6.95 10.69
CA SER A 122 0.55 6.18 11.01
C SER A 122 0.03 6.52 12.39
N TYR A 123 0.91 6.67 13.39
CA TYR A 123 0.53 7.12 14.73
C TYR A 123 -0.15 8.50 14.71
N TRP A 124 0.44 9.48 14.02
CA TRP A 124 -0.12 10.83 13.96
C TRP A 124 -1.41 10.91 13.14
N ILE A 125 -1.49 10.21 12.01
CA ILE A 125 -2.71 10.13 11.20
C ILE A 125 -3.83 9.47 12.01
N HIS A 126 -3.55 8.36 12.68
CA HIS A 126 -4.50 7.72 13.58
C HIS A 126 -4.98 8.68 14.66
N ARG A 127 -4.07 9.42 15.30
CA ARG A 127 -4.40 10.44 16.29
C ARG A 127 -5.27 11.56 15.73
N LEU A 128 -5.00 12.00 14.50
CA LEU A 128 -5.81 13.01 13.80
C LEU A 128 -7.22 12.49 13.49
N LEU A 129 -7.35 11.22 13.08
CA LEU A 129 -8.65 10.58 12.85
C LEU A 129 -9.47 10.44 14.14
N HIS A 130 -8.80 10.38 15.30
CA HIS A 130 -9.44 10.38 16.62
C HIS A 130 -9.75 11.76 17.18
N THR A 131 -9.49 12.85 16.45
CA THR A 131 -10.01 14.17 16.83
C THR A 131 -11.54 14.20 16.78
N ASP A 132 -12.16 15.12 17.53
CA ASP A 132 -13.63 15.24 17.57
C ASP A 132 -14.28 15.36 16.19
N TRP A 133 -13.58 15.98 15.23
CA TRP A 133 -14.02 16.09 13.85
C TRP A 133 -13.93 14.74 13.10
N GLY A 134 -12.76 14.10 13.13
CA GLY A 134 -12.52 12.83 12.42
C GLY A 134 -13.36 11.69 12.98
N TYR A 135 -13.47 11.61 14.31
CA TYR A 135 -14.25 10.60 15.01
C TYR A 135 -15.73 10.70 14.65
N LYS A 136 -16.32 11.90 14.72
CA LYS A 136 -17.72 12.13 14.36
C LYS A 136 -18.00 11.84 12.89
N LYS A 137 -17.11 12.20 11.96
CA LYS A 137 -17.36 11.97 10.53
C LYS A 137 -17.31 10.48 10.16
N ILE A 138 -16.31 9.76 10.65
CA ILE A 138 -16.05 8.36 10.26
C ILE A 138 -16.98 7.38 10.98
N HIS A 139 -17.14 7.53 12.30
CA HIS A 139 -17.99 6.59 13.05
C HIS A 139 -19.48 6.79 12.76
N HIS A 140 -19.93 8.01 12.47
CA HIS A 140 -21.34 8.27 12.21
C HIS A 140 -21.77 7.74 10.83
N GLU A 141 -20.88 7.76 9.83
CA GLU A 141 -21.12 7.12 8.53
C GLU A 141 -21.12 5.59 8.62
N MET A 142 -20.22 4.98 9.41
CA MET A 142 -20.25 3.53 9.64
C MET A 142 -21.50 3.09 10.39
N LYS A 143 -21.90 3.84 11.42
CA LYS A 143 -23.11 3.54 12.21
C LYS A 143 -24.39 3.71 11.38
N ALA A 144 -24.44 4.74 10.53
CA ALA A 144 -25.53 4.93 9.58
C ALA A 144 -25.61 3.79 8.55
N LYS A 145 -24.47 3.39 7.95
CA LYS A 145 -24.41 2.27 6.99
C LYS A 145 -24.86 0.94 7.59
N LEU A 146 -24.41 0.62 8.81
CA LEU A 146 -24.84 -0.59 9.55
C LEU A 146 -26.34 -0.55 9.90
N ALA A 147 -26.87 0.63 10.25
CA ALA A 147 -28.31 0.79 10.53
C ALA A 147 -29.15 0.63 9.26
N THR A 148 -28.74 1.18 8.12
CA THR A 148 -29.42 0.95 6.84
C THR A 148 -29.31 -0.51 6.38
N SER A 149 -28.16 -1.15 6.51
CA SER A 149 -27.98 -2.56 6.13
C SER A 149 -28.88 -3.48 6.95
N SER A 150 -28.93 -3.30 8.27
CA SER A 150 -29.78 -4.11 9.16
C SER A 150 -31.28 -3.85 8.95
N ASN A 151 -31.69 -2.61 8.64
CA ASN A 151 -33.08 -2.33 8.27
C ASN A 151 -33.46 -2.92 6.90
N THR A 152 -32.53 -2.99 5.96
CA THR A 152 -32.78 -3.61 4.63
C THR A 152 -32.92 -5.12 4.76
N GLU A 153 -32.12 -5.75 5.62
CA GLU A 153 -32.22 -7.19 5.95
C GLU A 153 -33.53 -7.54 6.65
N LYS A 154 -33.97 -6.74 7.64
CA LYS A 154 -35.26 -6.93 8.30
C LYS A 154 -36.44 -6.72 7.36
N GLY A 155 -36.43 -5.64 6.57
CA GLY A 155 -37.50 -5.36 5.60
C GLY A 155 -37.63 -6.40 4.48
N GLY A 156 -36.54 -7.08 4.12
CA GLY A 156 -36.56 -8.20 3.16
C GLY A 156 -37.09 -9.52 3.76
N ASN A 157 -36.89 -9.75 5.06
CA ASN A 157 -37.35 -10.96 5.74
C ASN A 157 -38.86 -10.88 6.09
N ASP A 158 -39.36 -9.67 6.37
CA ASP A 158 -40.77 -9.43 6.71
C ASP A 158 -41.71 -9.54 5.48
N GLY A 159 -41.17 -9.47 4.26
CA GLY A 159 -41.91 -9.66 3.00
C GLY A 159 -42.08 -11.12 2.54
N SER A 160 -41.35 -12.07 3.13
CA SER A 160 -41.37 -13.49 2.71
C SER A 160 -42.33 -14.37 3.54
N SER A 161 -42.79 -13.88 4.70
CA SER A 161 -43.61 -14.65 5.65
C SER A 161 -45.13 -14.44 5.52
N SER A 162 -45.62 -13.84 4.43
CA SER A 162 -47.07 -13.60 4.22
C SER A 162 -47.65 -14.29 2.98
N ALA A 163 -46.98 -15.32 2.45
CA ALA A 163 -47.52 -16.15 1.36
C ALA A 163 -47.43 -17.64 1.71
N LYS A 164 -48.20 -18.07 2.73
CA LYS A 164 -48.55 -19.48 2.97
C LYS A 164 -49.69 -19.56 3.99
N LEU A 165 -50.90 -19.25 3.52
CA LEU A 165 -52.14 -19.71 4.11
C LEU A 165 -53.03 -20.14 2.95
N ASP A 166 -52.94 -21.43 2.62
CA ASP A 166 -53.99 -22.24 1.99
C ASP A 166 -53.98 -23.60 2.71
#